data_AF-A0A4R6KLI6-F1
#
_entry.id   AF-A0A4R6KLI6-F1
#
_cell.length_a   1.000
_cell.length_b   1.000
_cell.length_c   1.000
_cell.angle_alpha   90.00
_cell.angle_beta   90.00
_cell.angle_gamma   90.00
#
_symmetry.space_group_name_H-M   'P 1'
#
loop_
_entity.id
_entity.type
_entity.pdbx_description
1 polymer ?
#
loop_
_entity_poly.entity_id
_entity_poly.type
_entity_poly.pdbx_seq_one_letter_code
_entity_poly.pdbx_strand_id
1 'polypeptide(L)'
;MRTSTILTAAVLLTTLTACSGDPDPASNTAVSTPTASTPTATTPTPSPTPTPTPTPITPKPTPTAKPKPAGPRAADGYNYQSCRDAVCEIYVKTGSRVPVKRSVAGFSTLVVSRVAPTGVDFGGSTANTSVSAGGQQPGFDFRLNNLKVTTVAINNETAILHLRPA
;
A
#
# COMPACT_ATOMS: atom_id res chain seq x y z
N MET A 1 -26.41 33.20 5.81
CA MET A 1 -25.09 33.74 6.23
C MET A 1 -24.92 33.45 7.72
N ARG A 2 -24.07 32.49 8.08
CA ARG A 2 -23.70 32.22 9.48
C ARG A 2 -22.20 31.98 9.53
N THR A 3 -21.50 32.98 10.03
CA THR A 3 -20.08 33.05 10.38
C THR A 3 -19.85 32.46 11.77
N SER A 4 -18.84 31.60 11.94
CA SER A 4 -18.21 31.27 13.25
C SER A 4 -16.90 30.51 12.97
N THR A 5 -15.77 31.21 12.89
CA THR A 5 -14.77 31.49 13.95
C THR A 5 -13.92 30.27 14.32
N ILE A 6 -12.67 30.31 13.85
CA ILE A 6 -11.59 29.35 14.09
C ILE A 6 -10.84 29.80 15.36
N LEU A 7 -10.60 28.89 16.31
CA LEU A 7 -9.56 29.04 17.33
C LEU A 7 -8.48 28.00 17.09
N THR A 8 -7.26 28.50 16.88
CA THR A 8 -6.03 27.74 16.63
C THR A 8 -5.23 27.73 17.93
N ALA A 9 -4.88 26.55 18.44
CA ALA A 9 -3.84 26.41 19.46
C ALA A 9 -2.97 25.21 19.07
N ALA A 10 -1.74 25.49 18.64
CA ALA A 10 -0.74 24.51 18.28
C ALA A 10 0.26 24.36 19.45
N VAL A 11 0.33 23.16 20.00
CA VAL A 11 1.36 22.71 20.93
C VAL A 11 1.76 21.31 20.48
N LEU A 12 3.05 21.10 20.21
CA LEU A 12 3.76 19.87 20.61
C LEU A 12 5.27 20.00 20.34
N LEU A 13 6.04 20.01 21.43
CA LEU A 13 7.48 19.69 21.45
C LEU A 13 7.64 18.17 21.46
N THR A 14 8.54 17.63 20.65
CA THR A 14 9.05 16.25 20.81
C THR A 14 10.56 16.21 20.60
N THR A 15 11.26 15.89 21.69
CA THR A 15 12.71 15.68 21.82
C THR A 15 13.12 14.33 21.24
N LEU A 16 14.16 14.31 20.40
CA LEU A 16 14.78 13.08 19.88
C LEU A 16 15.84 12.58 20.86
N THR A 17 15.59 11.43 21.49
CA THR A 17 16.57 10.64 22.24
C THR A 17 17.29 9.66 21.32
N ALA A 18 18.62 9.80 21.28
CA ALA A 18 19.56 8.94 20.56
C ALA A 18 19.90 7.68 21.37
N CYS A 19 20.00 6.53 20.72
CA CYS A 19 20.62 5.33 21.29
C CYS A 19 21.29 4.54 20.16
N SER A 20 22.61 4.71 20.03
CA SER A 20 23.49 3.92 19.18
C SER A 20 24.24 2.93 20.08
N GLY A 21 24.15 1.64 19.79
CA GLY A 21 24.87 0.58 20.49
C GLY A 21 25.77 -0.18 19.51
N ASP A 22 27.08 -0.08 19.71
CA ASP A 22 28.14 -0.81 19.04
C ASP A 22 28.34 -2.22 19.65
N PRO A 23 28.59 -3.27 18.85
CA PRO A 23 29.15 -4.53 19.33
C PRO A 23 30.68 -4.65 19.07
N ASP A 24 31.44 -4.87 20.14
CA ASP A 24 32.87 -5.24 20.13
C ASP A 24 33.12 -6.65 19.54
N PRO A 25 34.17 -6.83 18.71
CA PRO A 25 34.73 -8.14 18.37
C PRO A 25 36.08 -8.39 19.07
N ALA A 26 36.14 -9.42 19.91
CA ALA A 26 37.38 -9.99 20.45
C ALA A 26 37.17 -11.47 20.76
N SER A 27 38.14 -12.38 20.75
CA SER A 27 39.42 -12.54 20.07
C SER A 27 39.89 -13.96 20.47
N ASN A 28 40.51 -14.67 19.53
CA ASN A 28 41.47 -15.79 19.69
C ASN A 28 41.48 -16.66 20.95
N THR A 29 41.53 -17.99 20.76
CA THR A 29 42.63 -18.81 21.33
C THR A 29 42.87 -20.07 20.48
N ALA A 30 44.03 -20.12 19.82
CA ALA A 30 44.62 -21.35 19.32
C ALA A 30 45.49 -21.97 20.43
N VAL A 31 45.39 -23.28 20.64
CA VAL A 31 46.29 -24.06 21.49
C VAL A 31 46.70 -25.34 20.76
N SER A 32 47.99 -25.63 20.76
CA SER A 32 48.68 -26.67 20.00
C SER A 32 49.06 -27.90 20.85
N THR A 33 48.97 -29.10 20.24
CA THR A 33 49.86 -30.30 20.35
C THR A 33 50.00 -31.02 21.71
N PRO A 34 50.41 -32.32 21.83
CA PRO A 34 51.05 -33.25 20.85
C PRO A 34 50.56 -34.73 20.83
N THR A 35 51.25 -35.50 19.98
CA THR A 35 51.26 -36.92 19.57
C THR A 35 51.21 -38.01 20.65
N ALA A 36 50.51 -39.13 20.38
CA ALA A 36 50.75 -40.45 20.99
C ALA A 36 50.34 -41.62 20.06
N SER A 37 51.06 -42.72 20.19
CA SER A 37 51.30 -43.77 19.18
C SER A 37 50.30 -44.94 19.13
N THR A 38 50.14 -45.46 17.91
CA THR A 38 49.84 -46.82 17.41
C THR A 38 49.30 -47.91 18.36
N PRO A 39 48.23 -48.61 17.95
CA PRO A 39 48.40 -49.99 17.48
C PRO A 39 47.61 -50.33 16.20
N THR A 40 48.21 -51.19 15.37
CA THR A 40 47.63 -51.74 14.14
C THR A 40 46.51 -52.72 14.49
N ALA A 41 45.27 -52.26 14.44
CA ALA A 41 44.09 -53.10 14.55
C ALA A 41 43.66 -53.62 13.16
N THR A 42 43.45 -54.92 13.08
CA THR A 42 42.95 -55.69 11.94
C THR A 42 41.75 -55.02 11.28
N THR A 43 41.83 -54.81 9.96
CA THR A 43 40.79 -54.17 9.15
C THR A 43 39.59 -55.11 8.99
N PRO A 44 38.43 -54.84 9.61
CA PRO A 44 37.21 -55.57 9.27
C PRO A 44 36.74 -55.15 7.88
N THR A 45 36.32 -56.13 7.08
CA THR A 45 35.69 -55.91 5.78
C THR A 45 34.49 -54.96 5.97
N PRO A 46 34.39 -53.86 5.21
CA PRO A 46 33.29 -52.92 5.37
C PRO A 46 31.98 -53.65 5.05
N SER A 47 31.10 -53.72 6.05
CA SER A 47 29.71 -54.13 5.85
C SER A 47 29.08 -53.20 4.82
N PRO A 48 28.29 -53.73 3.85
CA PRO A 48 27.61 -52.89 2.87
C PRO A 48 26.79 -51.84 3.61
N THR A 49 27.14 -50.57 3.39
CA THR A 49 26.39 -49.45 3.94
C THR A 49 24.99 -49.53 3.37
N PRO A 50 23.93 -49.58 4.19
CA PRO A 50 22.56 -49.63 3.70
C PRO A 50 22.34 -48.41 2.80
N THR A 51 21.93 -48.67 1.56
CA THR A 51 21.56 -47.61 0.62
C THR A 51 20.43 -46.82 1.25
N PRO A 52 20.55 -45.48 1.38
CA PRO A 52 19.50 -44.69 2.00
C PRO A 52 18.20 -44.88 1.23
N THR A 53 17.17 -45.37 1.93
CA THR A 53 15.82 -45.45 1.40
C THR A 53 15.41 -44.05 0.96
N PRO A 54 14.90 -43.86 -0.28
CA PRO A 54 14.49 -42.56 -0.75
C PRO A 54 13.44 -41.98 0.18
N THR A 55 13.76 -40.84 0.79
CA THR A 55 12.84 -40.11 1.65
C THR A 55 11.63 -39.69 0.80
N PRO A 56 10.38 -39.99 1.24
CA PRO A 56 9.18 -39.57 0.51
C PRO A 56 9.20 -38.05 0.32
N ILE A 57 9.14 -37.63 -0.94
CA ILE A 57 9.10 -36.21 -1.29
C ILE A 57 7.66 -35.76 -1.08
N THR A 58 7.39 -35.05 0.02
CA THR A 58 6.07 -34.47 0.27
C THR A 58 5.78 -33.45 -0.83
N PRO A 59 4.69 -33.56 -1.59
CA PRO A 59 4.36 -32.59 -2.62
C PRO A 59 4.16 -31.22 -1.97
N LYS A 60 4.91 -30.23 -2.47
CA LYS A 60 4.77 -28.84 -2.03
C LYS A 60 3.33 -28.39 -2.33
N PRO A 61 2.61 -27.79 -1.38
CA PRO A 61 1.25 -27.31 -1.63
C PRO A 61 1.28 -26.32 -2.81
N THR A 62 0.49 -26.63 -3.83
CA THR A 62 0.29 -25.73 -4.96
C THR A 62 -0.45 -24.49 -4.44
N PRO A 63 0.05 -23.27 -4.69
CA PRO A 63 -0.63 -22.06 -4.24
C PRO A 63 -2.02 -21.99 -4.88
N THR A 64 -3.06 -22.11 -4.06
CA THR A 64 -4.45 -21.95 -4.50
C THR A 64 -4.64 -20.51 -4.96
N ALA A 65 -5.11 -20.32 -6.20
CA ALA A 65 -5.37 -18.99 -6.73
C ALA A 65 -6.39 -18.27 -5.84
N LYS A 66 -6.04 -17.07 -5.36
CA LYS A 66 -6.93 -16.26 -4.55
C LYS A 66 -8.17 -15.90 -5.40
N PRO A 67 -9.40 -16.05 -4.87
CA PRO A 67 -10.60 -15.71 -5.62
C PRO A 67 -10.56 -14.24 -6.07
N LYS A 68 -10.92 -14.02 -7.35
CA LYS A 68 -11.08 -12.68 -7.92
C LYS A 68 -12.19 -11.97 -7.14
N PRO A 69 -11.98 -10.73 -6.66
CA PRO A 69 -13.02 -9.99 -5.95
C PRO A 69 -14.29 -9.90 -6.81
N ALA A 70 -15.41 -10.34 -6.28
CA ALA A 70 -16.72 -10.13 -6.88
C ALA A 70 -17.14 -8.69 -6.56
N GLY A 71 -16.97 -7.78 -7.51
CA GLY A 71 -17.33 -6.38 -7.34
C GLY A 71 -16.94 -5.55 -8.57
N PRO A 72 -17.49 -4.32 -8.68
CA PRO A 72 -17.11 -3.41 -9.74
C PRO A 72 -15.59 -3.17 -9.69
N ARG A 73 -14.97 -3.18 -10.87
CA ARG A 73 -13.54 -2.94 -11.02
C ARG A 73 -13.33 -1.66 -11.79
N ALA A 74 -12.61 -0.74 -11.18
CA ALA A 74 -12.20 0.49 -11.81
C ALA A 74 -11.41 0.17 -13.10
N ALA A 75 -11.81 0.74 -14.24
CA ALA A 75 -11.18 0.48 -15.53
C ALA A 75 -9.65 0.71 -15.50
N ASP A 76 -9.21 1.80 -14.88
CA ASP A 76 -7.81 2.21 -14.77
C ASP A 76 -7.14 1.76 -13.46
N GLY A 77 -7.89 1.09 -12.57
CA GLY A 77 -7.39 0.62 -11.28
C GLY A 77 -6.87 1.78 -10.40
N TYR A 78 -5.62 1.71 -9.94
CA TYR A 78 -4.98 2.75 -9.14
C TYR A 78 -4.09 3.71 -9.96
N ASN A 79 -4.17 3.64 -11.30
CA ASN A 79 -3.33 4.48 -12.16
C ASN A 79 -3.88 5.91 -12.23
N TYR A 80 -3.56 6.75 -11.23
CA TYR A 80 -4.05 8.14 -11.19
C TYR A 80 -3.54 9.00 -12.35
N GLN A 81 -2.45 8.62 -13.01
CA GLN A 81 -1.94 9.38 -14.15
C GLN A 81 -2.86 9.28 -15.37
N SER A 82 -3.70 8.25 -15.47
CA SER A 82 -4.74 8.14 -16.50
C SER A 82 -5.70 9.34 -16.47
N CYS A 83 -5.97 9.90 -15.29
CA CYS A 83 -6.91 11.00 -15.10
C CYS A 83 -6.41 12.39 -15.56
N ARG A 84 -5.19 12.49 -16.11
CA ARG A 84 -4.61 13.79 -16.52
C ARG A 84 -5.41 14.50 -17.61
N ASP A 85 -6.15 13.77 -18.43
CA ASP A 85 -7.06 14.30 -19.45
C ASP A 85 -8.50 14.47 -18.94
N ALA A 86 -8.74 14.15 -17.66
CA ALA A 86 -10.03 14.09 -16.99
C ALA A 86 -10.98 12.97 -17.47
N VAL A 87 -10.47 11.91 -18.11
CA VAL A 87 -11.24 10.73 -18.52
C VAL A 87 -10.62 9.47 -17.91
N CYS A 88 -11.17 9.01 -16.80
CA CYS A 88 -10.66 7.82 -16.12
C CYS A 88 -11.70 7.20 -15.18
N GLU A 89 -11.51 5.94 -14.82
CA GLU A 89 -12.21 5.27 -13.73
C GLU A 89 -11.20 4.59 -12.80
N ILE A 90 -11.07 5.12 -11.57
CA ILE A 90 -10.01 4.74 -10.63
C ILE A 90 -10.53 4.38 -9.24
N TYR A 91 -9.75 3.58 -8.52
CA TYR A 91 -9.91 3.36 -7.09
C TYR A 91 -9.33 4.52 -6.29
N VAL A 92 -10.03 5.02 -5.29
CA VAL A 92 -9.52 6.06 -4.40
C VAL A 92 -9.74 5.70 -2.94
N LYS A 93 -8.90 6.25 -2.08
CA LYS A 93 -9.01 6.21 -0.61
C LYS A 93 -8.96 7.61 -0.04
N THR A 94 -9.30 7.77 1.23
CA THR A 94 -9.04 9.02 1.98
C THR A 94 -7.59 9.47 1.79
N GLY A 95 -7.39 10.75 1.47
CA GLY A 95 -6.09 11.34 1.18
C GLY A 95 -5.60 11.18 -0.26
N SER A 96 -6.33 10.47 -1.13
CA SER A 96 -5.92 10.32 -2.53
C SER A 96 -5.86 11.67 -3.24
N ARG A 97 -4.81 11.84 -4.04
CA ARG A 97 -4.55 13.03 -4.87
C ARG A 97 -4.51 12.60 -6.32
N VAL A 98 -5.56 12.95 -7.06
CA VAL A 98 -5.78 12.55 -8.45
C VAL A 98 -5.45 13.74 -9.34
N PRO A 99 -4.45 13.66 -10.23
CA PRO A 99 -4.17 14.72 -11.18
C PRO A 99 -5.34 14.81 -12.17
N VAL A 100 -5.76 16.02 -12.49
CA VAL A 100 -6.84 16.29 -13.44
C VAL A 100 -6.48 17.45 -14.35
N LYS A 101 -7.10 17.50 -15.53
CA LYS A 101 -6.87 18.57 -16.50
C LYS A 101 -7.39 19.90 -15.97
N ARG A 102 -6.48 20.86 -15.72
CA ARG A 102 -6.84 22.18 -15.17
C ARG A 102 -7.86 22.94 -16.02
N SER A 103 -7.82 22.81 -17.35
CA SER A 103 -8.80 23.46 -18.23
C SER A 103 -10.22 22.87 -18.14
N VAL A 104 -10.39 21.68 -17.55
CA VAL A 104 -11.69 21.03 -17.33
C VAL A 104 -12.17 21.29 -15.90
N ALA A 105 -11.32 21.00 -14.92
CA ALA A 105 -11.71 21.05 -13.51
C ALA A 105 -11.54 22.44 -12.87
N GLY A 106 -10.77 23.35 -13.48
CA GLY A 106 -10.36 24.63 -12.87
C GLY A 106 -9.21 24.51 -11.86
N PHE A 107 -8.87 23.29 -11.44
CA PHE A 107 -7.76 22.94 -10.55
C PHE A 107 -6.96 21.77 -11.14
N SER A 108 -5.74 21.54 -10.67
CA SER A 108 -4.85 20.48 -11.20
C SER A 108 -4.94 19.16 -10.44
N THR A 109 -5.51 19.17 -9.23
CA THR A 109 -5.55 18.00 -8.35
C THR A 109 -6.91 17.91 -7.67
N LEU A 110 -7.60 16.79 -7.89
CA LEU A 110 -8.75 16.38 -7.09
C LEU A 110 -8.24 15.67 -5.84
N VAL A 111 -8.68 16.10 -4.67
CA VAL A 111 -8.34 15.51 -3.38
C VAL A 111 -9.56 14.81 -2.82
N VAL A 112 -9.41 13.54 -2.45
CA VAL A 112 -10.45 12.78 -1.75
C VAL A 112 -10.21 12.96 -0.25
N SER A 113 -11.04 13.77 0.40
CA SER A 113 -10.88 14.08 1.83
C SER A 113 -11.47 13.03 2.75
N ARG A 114 -12.43 12.22 2.26
CA ARG A 114 -13.02 11.13 3.02
C ARG A 114 -13.58 10.04 2.11
N VAL A 115 -13.35 8.79 2.47
CA VAL A 115 -14.09 7.62 1.97
C VAL A 115 -14.66 6.88 3.16
N ALA A 116 -15.98 6.75 3.21
CA ALA A 116 -16.70 6.02 4.25
C ALA A 116 -17.89 5.28 3.62
N PRO A 117 -18.48 4.29 4.30
CA PRO A 117 -19.71 3.63 3.81
C PRO A 117 -20.87 4.60 3.52
N THR A 118 -20.88 5.76 4.20
CA THR A 118 -21.88 6.82 4.04
C THR A 118 -21.56 7.83 2.93
N GLY A 119 -20.49 7.63 2.16
CA GLY A 119 -20.21 8.44 0.99
C GLY A 119 -18.74 8.79 0.82
N VAL A 120 -18.45 9.48 -0.29
CA VAL A 120 -17.14 10.04 -0.61
C VAL A 120 -17.20 11.56 -0.54
N ASP A 121 -16.19 12.15 0.08
CA ASP A 121 -15.96 13.59 0.04
C ASP A 121 -14.74 13.86 -0.82
N PHE A 122 -14.86 14.78 -1.76
CA PHE A 122 -13.78 15.17 -2.64
C PHE A 122 -13.89 16.63 -3.05
N GLY A 123 -12.79 17.21 -3.48
CA GLY A 123 -12.78 18.59 -3.95
C GLY A 123 -11.45 18.96 -4.59
N GLY A 124 -11.40 20.18 -5.08
CA GLY A 124 -10.19 20.77 -5.64
C GLY A 124 -10.08 22.22 -5.22
N SER A 125 -8.85 22.71 -5.14
CA SER A 125 -8.59 24.11 -4.82
C SER A 125 -7.55 24.71 -5.74
N THR A 126 -7.67 26.02 -5.90
CA THR A 126 -6.64 26.91 -6.42
C THR A 126 -6.27 27.91 -5.33
N ALA A 127 -5.35 28.83 -5.61
CA ALA A 127 -4.97 29.88 -4.66
C ALA A 127 -6.17 30.74 -4.18
N ASN A 128 -7.21 30.90 -5.02
CA ASN A 128 -8.29 31.86 -4.78
C ASN A 128 -9.67 31.22 -4.60
N THR A 129 -9.81 29.92 -4.87
CA THR A 129 -11.13 29.27 -4.90
C THR A 129 -11.01 27.80 -4.55
N SER A 130 -11.97 27.29 -3.77
CA SER A 130 -12.13 25.86 -3.51
C SER A 130 -13.53 25.42 -3.91
N VAL A 131 -13.63 24.21 -4.44
CA VAL A 131 -14.88 23.54 -4.78
C VAL A 131 -14.84 22.14 -4.19
N SER A 132 -15.91 21.74 -3.54
CA SER A 132 -15.98 20.45 -2.87
C SER A 132 -17.39 19.87 -2.92
N ALA A 133 -17.44 18.54 -2.82
CA ALA A 133 -18.63 17.73 -2.69
C ALA A 133 -18.47 16.85 -1.45
N GLY A 134 -19.50 16.75 -0.63
CA GLY A 134 -19.52 15.87 0.54
C GLY A 134 -20.63 14.84 0.42
N GLY A 135 -20.44 13.67 1.02
CA GLY A 135 -21.46 12.62 1.15
C GLY A 135 -21.90 12.02 -0.18
N GLN A 136 -21.02 11.97 -1.18
CA GLN A 136 -21.37 11.48 -2.51
C GLN A 136 -21.58 9.97 -2.49
N GLN A 137 -22.81 9.55 -2.79
CA GLN A 137 -23.25 8.16 -2.81
C GLN A 137 -23.05 7.53 -4.20
N PRO A 138 -22.95 6.18 -4.29
CA PRO A 138 -22.91 5.49 -5.57
C PRO A 138 -24.08 5.85 -6.48
N GLY A 139 -23.82 6.06 -7.77
CA GLY A 139 -24.82 6.37 -8.80
C GLY A 139 -25.13 7.87 -8.97
N PHE A 140 -24.57 8.74 -8.14
CA PHE A 140 -24.76 10.19 -8.26
C PHE A 140 -23.61 10.84 -9.03
N ASP A 141 -23.97 11.77 -9.92
CA ASP A 141 -23.05 12.64 -10.63
C ASP A 141 -22.93 13.97 -9.89
N PHE A 142 -21.70 14.38 -9.56
CA PHE A 142 -21.41 15.72 -9.06
C PHE A 142 -20.60 16.51 -10.08
N ARG A 143 -20.90 17.79 -10.26
CA ARG A 143 -20.15 18.69 -11.16
C ARG A 143 -19.25 19.62 -10.36
N LEU A 144 -17.94 19.54 -10.62
CA LEU A 144 -16.93 20.49 -10.17
C LEU A 144 -16.49 21.31 -11.39
N ASN A 145 -17.11 22.46 -11.61
CA ASN A 145 -16.94 23.24 -12.84
C ASN A 145 -17.34 22.39 -14.07
N ASN A 146 -16.41 22.19 -15.03
CA ASN A 146 -16.63 21.34 -16.21
C ASN A 146 -16.14 19.90 -16.00
N LEU A 147 -15.80 19.49 -14.78
CA LEU A 147 -15.50 18.10 -14.43
C LEU A 147 -16.73 17.45 -13.80
N LYS A 148 -17.20 16.35 -14.38
CA LYS A 148 -18.19 15.46 -13.77
C LYS A 148 -17.47 14.32 -13.07
N VAL A 149 -17.82 14.12 -11.80
CA VAL A 149 -17.32 13.02 -10.97
C VAL A 149 -18.50 12.17 -10.57
N THR A 150 -18.48 10.90 -10.95
CA THR A 150 -19.48 9.91 -10.59
C THR A 150 -18.88 8.96 -9.56
N THR A 151 -19.51 8.80 -8.40
CA THR A 151 -19.17 7.71 -7.48
C THR A 151 -19.80 6.44 -8.02
N VAL A 152 -18.98 5.47 -8.46
CA VAL A 152 -19.48 4.21 -9.04
C VAL A 152 -19.77 3.19 -7.94
N ALA A 153 -18.89 3.09 -6.95
CA ALA A 153 -19.05 2.16 -5.84
C ALA A 153 -18.24 2.62 -4.61
N ILE A 154 -18.62 2.13 -3.43
CA ILE A 154 -17.90 2.30 -2.17
C ILE A 154 -17.73 0.93 -1.52
N ASN A 155 -16.50 0.58 -1.17
CA ASN A 155 -16.12 -0.66 -0.52
C ASN A 155 -15.27 -0.32 0.72
N ASN A 156 -15.94 -0.15 1.86
CA ASN A 156 -15.33 0.23 3.14
C ASN A 156 -14.49 1.52 3.02
N GLU A 157 -13.17 1.38 2.89
CA GLU A 157 -12.20 2.48 2.83
C GLU A 157 -11.79 2.88 1.40
N THR A 158 -12.31 2.17 0.39
CA THR A 158 -11.98 2.41 -1.02
C THR A 158 -13.25 2.73 -1.80
N ALA A 159 -13.21 3.71 -2.68
CA ALA A 159 -14.29 4.02 -3.62
C ALA A 159 -13.82 3.92 -5.06
N ILE A 160 -14.74 3.77 -6.00
CA ILE A 160 -14.48 3.88 -7.43
C ILE A 160 -15.07 5.20 -7.90
N LEU A 161 -14.23 6.05 -8.48
CA LEU A 161 -14.66 7.30 -9.10
C LEU A 161 -14.46 7.24 -10.61
N HIS A 162 -15.47 7.66 -11.35
CA HIS A 162 -15.40 7.88 -12.78
C HIS A 162 -15.41 9.38 -13.05
N LEU A 163 -14.34 9.87 -13.67
CA LEU A 163 -14.14 11.27 -14.03
C LEU A 163 -14.33 11.44 -15.54
N ARG A 164 -15.06 12.49 -15.93
CA ARG A 164 -15.27 12.87 -17.33
C ARG A 164 -15.54 14.37 -17.45
N PRO A 165 -15.22 15.02 -18.58
CA PRO A 165 -15.74 16.36 -18.86
C PRO A 165 -17.28 16.39 -18.80
N ALA A 166 -17.84 17.47 -18.29
CA ALA A 166 -19.27 17.64 -17.98
C ALA A 166 -20.06 18.39 -19.06
#